data_AF-A0A7W0MY42-F1
#
_entry.id   AF-A0A7W0MY42-F1
#
_cell.length_a   1.000
_cell.length_b   1.000
_cell.length_c   1.000
_cell.angle_alpha   90.00
_cell.angle_beta   90.00
_cell.angle_gamma   90.00
#
_symmetry.space_group_name_H-M   'P 1'
#
loop_
_entity.id
_entity.type
_entity.pdbx_description
1 polymer ?
#
loop_
_entity_poly.entity_id
_entity_poly.type
_entity_poly.pdbx_seq_one_letter_code
_entity_poly.pdbx_strand_id
1 'polypeptide(L)'
;LEALERLPAGAATDLLFPSLRGAYFDLHNFRTREWKPAQLAAGVTPIRRVYDLRHTFATFALRAGISTFDVSRYMGASLTMIDRHYGHLARDGRDHAINLLDGYTNADVAGVHRVDIGWTLSQQAVASAANRNGR
;
A
#
# COMPACT_ATOMS: atom_id res chain seq x y z
N LEU A 1 -7.40 23.81 10.31
CA LEU A 1 -8.63 24.13 9.56
C LEU A 1 -8.62 25.57 9.05
N GLU A 2 -8.08 26.52 9.83
CA GLU A 2 -7.88 27.94 9.47
C GLU A 2 -7.27 28.21 8.06
N ALA A 3 -6.33 27.38 7.59
CA ALA A 3 -5.73 27.55 6.25
C ALA A 3 -6.72 27.26 5.10
N LEU A 4 -7.68 26.35 5.29
CA LEU A 4 -8.72 26.03 4.30
C LEU A 4 -9.78 27.14 4.25
N GLU A 5 -10.07 27.77 5.38
CA GLU A 5 -11.03 28.89 5.50
C GLU A 5 -10.55 30.17 4.79
N ARG A 6 -9.23 30.31 4.59
CA ARG A 6 -8.62 31.41 3.83
C ARG A 6 -8.60 31.19 2.33
N LEU A 7 -8.96 30.00 1.84
CA LEU A 7 -9.07 29.77 0.41
C LEU A 7 -10.27 30.54 -0.15
N PRO A 8 -10.15 31.18 -1.32
CA PRO A 8 -11.23 31.97 -1.88
C PRO A 8 -12.47 31.09 -2.05
N ALA A 9 -13.55 31.47 -1.36
CA ALA A 9 -14.84 30.82 -1.47
C ALA A 9 -15.48 31.19 -2.81
N GLY A 10 -15.34 30.30 -3.80
CA GLY A 10 -16.13 30.36 -5.04
C GLY A 10 -15.34 30.56 -6.33
N ALA A 11 -15.46 29.58 -7.22
CA ALA A 11 -15.63 29.64 -8.68
C ALA A 11 -14.70 30.49 -9.57
N ALA A 12 -13.63 31.11 -9.07
CA ALA A 12 -12.66 31.76 -9.96
C ALA A 12 -11.80 30.75 -10.74
N THR A 13 -11.71 29.51 -10.26
CA THR A 13 -10.81 28.48 -10.79
C THR A 13 -11.39 27.08 -10.61
N ASP A 14 -11.21 26.21 -11.60
CA ASP A 14 -11.57 24.77 -11.50
C ASP A 14 -10.57 23.95 -10.65
N LEU A 15 -9.56 24.59 -10.08
CA LEU A 15 -8.51 23.93 -9.31
C LEU A 15 -8.93 23.76 -7.84
N LEU A 16 -8.72 22.56 -7.28
CA LEU A 16 -8.93 22.28 -5.87
C LEU A 16 -7.92 23.01 -4.96
N PHE A 17 -6.69 23.18 -5.45
CA PHE A 17 -5.61 23.88 -4.75
C PHE A 17 -4.99 24.96 -5.65
N PRO A 18 -5.68 26.09 -5.83
CA PRO A 18 -5.13 27.20 -6.59
C PRO A 18 -4.00 27.88 -5.80
N SER A 19 -3.04 28.47 -6.51
CA SER A 19 -2.13 29.45 -5.93
C SER A 19 -2.91 30.70 -5.49
N LEU A 20 -2.28 31.59 -4.72
CA LEU A 20 -2.89 32.85 -4.26
C LEU A 20 -3.43 33.74 -5.39
N ARG A 21 -2.96 33.54 -6.64
CA ARG A 21 -3.41 34.27 -7.83
C ARG A 21 -4.41 33.49 -8.69
N GLY A 22 -4.90 32.35 -8.21
CA GLY A 22 -5.81 31.47 -8.96
C GLY A 22 -5.13 30.57 -10.01
N ALA A 23 -3.81 30.65 -10.17
CA ALA A 23 -3.07 29.81 -11.11
C ALA A 23 -2.69 28.45 -10.51
N TYR A 24 -2.13 27.56 -11.32
CA TYR A 24 -1.56 26.28 -10.87
C TYR A 24 -0.54 26.46 -9.75
N PHE A 25 -0.52 25.47 -8.85
CA PHE A 25 0.41 25.39 -7.74
C PHE A 25 1.84 25.11 -8.22
N ASP A 26 2.78 25.98 -7.88
CA ASP A 26 4.19 25.83 -8.23
C ASP A 26 4.93 25.04 -7.13
N LEU A 27 5.32 23.81 -7.46
CA LEU A 27 6.01 22.91 -6.54
C LEU A 27 7.41 23.41 -6.15
N HIS A 28 8.12 24.12 -7.03
CA HIS A 28 9.45 24.64 -6.74
C HIS A 28 9.36 25.74 -5.67
N ASN A 29 8.47 26.69 -5.87
CA ASN A 29 8.23 27.78 -4.92
C ASN A 29 7.71 27.25 -3.58
N PHE A 30 6.76 26.31 -3.60
CA PHE A 30 6.25 25.67 -2.39
C PHE A 30 7.35 24.97 -1.58
N ARG A 31 8.24 24.24 -2.24
CA ARG A 31 9.31 23.49 -1.57
C ARG A 31 10.21 24.40 -0.73
N THR A 32 10.54 25.56 -1.29
CA THR A 32 11.44 26.52 -0.65
C THR A 32 10.72 27.35 0.42
N ARG A 33 9.49 27.81 0.13
CA ARG A 33 8.78 28.79 0.96
C ARG A 33 7.97 28.18 2.09
N GLU A 34 7.42 26.99 1.88
CA GLU A 34 6.48 26.37 2.84
C GLU A 34 7.03 25.05 3.37
N TRP A 35 7.45 24.15 2.48
CA TRP A 35 7.81 22.77 2.85
C TRP A 35 9.08 22.68 3.69
N LYS A 36 10.14 23.41 3.33
CA LYS A 36 11.38 23.44 4.12
C LYS A 36 11.15 24.10 5.49
N PRO A 37 10.53 25.29 5.59
CA PRO A 37 10.23 25.89 6.91
C PRO A 37 9.33 25.02 7.78
N ALA A 38 8.29 24.39 7.22
CA ALA A 38 7.41 23.50 7.97
C ALA A 38 8.16 22.30 8.57
N GLN A 39 9.08 21.69 7.81
CA GLN A 39 9.90 20.60 8.32
C GLN A 39 10.86 21.06 9.43
N LEU A 40 11.48 22.23 9.29
CA LEU A 40 12.34 22.79 10.34
C LEU A 40 11.54 23.09 11.61
N ALA A 41 10.35 23.67 11.49
CA ALA A 41 9.45 23.92 12.62
C ALA A 41 8.99 22.61 13.29
N ALA A 42 8.82 21.53 12.52
CA ALA A 42 8.50 20.20 13.01
C ALA A 42 9.71 19.40 13.52
N GLY A 43 10.92 19.97 13.51
CA GLY A 43 12.15 19.28 13.93
C GLY A 43 12.61 18.16 12.98
N VAL A 44 12.09 18.10 11.76
CA VAL A 44 12.42 17.05 10.80
C VAL A 44 13.74 17.38 10.11
N THR A 45 14.79 16.64 10.46
CA THR A 45 16.11 16.72 9.83
C THR A 45 16.64 15.31 9.50
N PRO A 46 17.29 15.10 8.34
CA PRO A 46 17.47 16.04 7.23
C PRO A 46 16.17 16.37 6.49
N ILE A 47 16.15 17.51 5.79
CA ILE A 47 15.01 17.96 4.97
C ILE A 47 14.65 16.90 3.94
N ARG A 48 13.40 16.45 3.97
CA ARG A 48 12.82 15.47 3.06
C ARG A 48 12.15 16.16 1.88
N ARG A 49 12.01 15.43 0.80
CA ARG A 49 11.27 15.85 -0.40
C ARG A 49 9.80 15.51 -0.20
N VAL A 50 8.91 16.24 -0.87
CA VAL A 50 7.47 15.92 -0.88
C VAL A 50 7.23 14.48 -1.37
N TYR A 51 8.01 14.01 -2.34
CA TYR A 51 7.93 12.64 -2.86
C TYR A 51 8.30 11.58 -1.81
N ASP A 52 9.05 11.92 -0.76
CA ASP A 52 9.37 10.97 0.30
C ASP A 52 8.13 10.60 1.12
N LEU A 53 7.10 11.46 1.18
CA LEU A 53 5.81 11.14 1.79
C LEU A 53 5.10 9.99 1.05
N ARG A 54 5.24 9.94 -0.27
CA ARG A 54 4.71 8.84 -1.08
C ARG A 54 5.43 7.53 -0.77
N HIS A 55 6.73 7.57 -0.48
CA HIS A 55 7.46 6.41 0.02
C HIS A 55 6.98 6.00 1.42
N THR A 56 6.77 6.96 2.33
CA THR A 56 6.24 6.69 3.68
C THR A 56 4.88 6.00 3.62
N PHE A 57 3.97 6.50 2.77
CA PHE A 57 2.66 5.87 2.55
C PHE A 57 2.80 4.41 2.10
N ALA A 58 3.61 4.16 1.07
CA ALA A 58 3.82 2.81 0.55
C ALA A 58 4.34 1.85 1.62
N THR A 59 5.34 2.30 2.38
CA THR A 59 5.93 1.53 3.48
C THR A 59 4.89 1.19 4.55
N PHE A 60 4.08 2.16 4.98
CA PHE A 60 3.07 1.93 6.01
C PHE A 60 1.93 1.05 5.52
N ALA A 61 1.47 1.25 4.29
CA ALA A 61 0.43 0.41 3.69
C ALA A 61 0.86 -1.07 3.63
N LEU A 62 2.07 -1.33 3.14
CA LEU A 62 2.59 -2.70 3.05
C LEU A 62 2.82 -3.34 4.42
N ARG A 63 3.32 -2.56 5.40
CA ARG A 63 3.47 -3.05 6.79
C ARG A 63 2.14 -3.31 7.47
N ALA A 64 1.09 -2.60 7.08
CA ALA A 64 -0.29 -2.87 7.51
C ALA A 64 -0.93 -4.07 6.78
N GLY A 65 -0.17 -4.79 5.93
CA GLY A 65 -0.64 -5.96 5.21
C GLY A 65 -1.45 -5.66 3.94
N ILE A 66 -1.51 -4.40 3.50
CA ILE A 66 -2.17 -4.05 2.24
C ILE A 66 -1.39 -4.70 1.08
N SER A 67 -2.11 -5.31 0.14
CA SER A 67 -1.49 -6.01 -0.97
C SER A 67 -0.66 -5.06 -1.86
N THR A 68 0.42 -5.57 -2.45
CA THR A 68 1.23 -4.80 -3.42
C THR A 68 0.43 -4.33 -4.62
N PHE A 69 -0.62 -5.08 -4.98
CA PHE A 69 -1.55 -4.74 -6.03
C PHE A 69 -2.40 -3.52 -5.66
N ASP A 70 -2.99 -3.47 -4.47
CA ASP A 70 -3.79 -2.33 -4.03
C ASP A 70 -2.93 -1.09 -3.83
N VAL A 71 -1.74 -1.24 -3.24
CA VAL A 71 -0.76 -0.16 -3.12
C VAL A 71 -0.40 0.39 -4.51
N SER A 72 -0.23 -0.47 -5.52
CA SER A 72 0.05 -0.04 -6.89
C SER A 72 -1.09 0.82 -7.47
N ARG A 73 -2.34 0.47 -7.18
CA ARG A 73 -3.52 1.23 -7.63
C ARG A 73 -3.65 2.57 -6.91
N TYR A 74 -3.46 2.61 -5.59
CA TYR A 74 -3.48 3.87 -4.84
C TYR A 74 -2.39 4.83 -5.30
N MET A 75 -1.23 4.29 -5.64
CA MET A 75 -0.09 5.09 -6.08
C MET A 75 -0.18 5.44 -7.57
N GLY A 76 -0.92 4.70 -8.39
CA GLY A 76 -0.81 4.81 -9.85
C GLY A 76 0.59 4.41 -10.33
N ALA A 77 1.16 3.36 -9.75
CA ALA A 77 2.47 2.81 -10.10
C ALA A 77 2.31 1.39 -10.66
N SER A 78 3.28 0.90 -11.43
CA SER A 78 3.26 -0.48 -11.89
C SER A 78 3.62 -1.45 -10.75
N LEU A 79 3.09 -2.67 -10.79
CA LEU A 79 3.47 -3.71 -9.83
C LEU A 79 4.98 -3.97 -9.86
N THR A 80 5.60 -3.97 -11.04
CA THR A 80 7.06 -4.11 -11.17
C THR A 80 7.81 -3.00 -10.44
N MET A 81 7.31 -1.76 -10.46
CA MET A 81 7.89 -0.66 -9.69
C MET A 81 7.71 -0.88 -8.19
N ILE A 82 6.51 -1.30 -7.75
CA ILE A 82 6.24 -1.58 -6.33
C ILE A 82 7.14 -2.71 -5.82
N ASP A 83 7.24 -3.81 -6.56
CA ASP A 83 8.09 -4.95 -6.20
C ASP A 83 9.57 -4.55 -6.14
N ARG A 84 10.06 -3.82 -7.14
CA ARG A 84 11.46 -3.33 -7.15
C ARG A 84 11.80 -2.46 -5.96
N HIS A 85 10.90 -1.58 -5.54
CA HIS A 85 11.19 -0.60 -4.48
C HIS A 85 10.78 -1.06 -3.07
N TYR A 86 9.79 -1.94 -2.95
CA TYR A 86 9.18 -2.30 -1.68
C TYR A 86 8.94 -3.80 -1.51
N GLY A 87 9.37 -4.66 -2.44
CA GLY A 87 9.12 -6.10 -2.39
C GLY A 87 9.59 -6.77 -1.09
N HIS A 88 10.64 -6.23 -0.46
CA HIS A 88 11.09 -6.68 0.86
C HIS A 88 10.06 -6.41 1.97
N LEU A 89 9.42 -5.25 1.99
CA LEU A 89 8.37 -4.92 2.97
C LEU A 89 7.10 -5.74 2.76
N ALA A 90 6.80 -6.12 1.51
CA ALA A 90 5.69 -7.01 1.21
C ALA A 90 5.92 -8.42 1.76
N ARG A 91 7.18 -8.89 1.81
CA ARG A 91 7.53 -10.16 2.47
C ARG A 91 7.31 -10.08 3.97
N ASP A 92 7.74 -9.00 4.62
CA ASP A 92 7.52 -8.79 6.04
C ASP A 92 6.01 -8.73 6.39
N GLY A 93 5.20 -8.08 5.54
CA GLY A 93 3.74 -8.05 5.69
C GLY A 93 3.08 -9.42 5.54
N ARG A 94 3.61 -10.27 4.64
CA ARG A 94 3.16 -11.66 4.49
C ARG A 94 3.45 -12.48 5.75
N ASP A 95 4.65 -12.37 6.30
CA ASP A 95 5.02 -13.09 7.52
C ASP A 95 4.16 -12.63 8.71
N HIS A 96 3.82 -11.35 8.78
CA HIS A 96 2.87 -10.83 9.75
C HIS A 96 1.47 -11.43 9.59
N ALA A 97 0.97 -11.53 8.35
CA ALA A 97 -0.33 -12.15 8.07
C ALA A 97 -0.35 -13.65 8.40
N ILE A 98 0.75 -14.37 8.14
CA ILE A 98 0.91 -15.78 8.53
C ILE A 98 0.84 -15.92 10.04
N ASN A 99 1.59 -15.11 10.79
CA ASN A 99 1.57 -15.12 12.25
C ASN A 99 0.17 -14.83 12.83
N LEU A 100 -0.60 -13.94 12.20
CA LEU A 100 -2.00 -13.67 12.59
C LEU A 100 -2.90 -14.89 12.37
N LEU A 101 -2.77 -15.59 11.24
CA LEU A 101 -3.52 -16.81 10.94
C LEU A 101 -3.14 -17.96 11.86
N ASP A 102 -1.85 -18.12 12.16
CA ASP A 102 -1.35 -19.12 13.11
C ASP A 102 -1.88 -18.83 14.52
N GLY A 103 -1.90 -17.56 14.93
CA GLY A 103 -2.50 -17.14 16.19
C GLY A 103 -3.99 -17.46 16.28
N TYR A 104 -4.75 -17.22 15.20
CA TYR A 104 -6.18 -17.54 15.12
C TYR A 104 -6.42 -19.05 15.22
N THR A 105 -5.65 -19.84 14.48
CA THR A 105 -5.74 -21.31 14.51
C THR A 105 -5.41 -21.88 15.89
N ASN A 106 -4.36 -21.37 16.54
CA ASN A 106 -3.97 -21.83 17.88
C ASN A 106 -4.99 -21.45 18.97
N ALA A 107 -5.69 -20.32 18.82
CA ALA A 107 -6.78 -19.93 19.72
C ALA A 107 -8.02 -20.83 19.56
N ASP A 108 -8.33 -21.27 18.34
CA ASP A 108 -9.43 -22.20 18.05
C ASP A 108 -9.11 -23.65 18.49
N VAL A 109 -7.84 -24.08 18.46
CA VAL A 109 -7.43 -25.43 18.89
C VAL A 109 -7.63 -25.64 20.41
N ALA A 110 -7.66 -24.56 21.20
CA ALA A 110 -8.01 -24.63 22.61
C ALA A 110 -9.52 -24.92 22.85
N GLY A 111 -10.35 -24.97 21.80
CA GLY A 111 -11.80 -25.05 21.94
C GLY A 111 -12.62 -25.87 20.93
N VAL A 112 -12.15 -26.30 19.74
CA VAL A 112 -13.06 -26.99 18.78
C VAL A 112 -12.48 -28.18 18.00
N HIS A 113 -13.34 -29.20 17.92
CA HIS A 113 -13.39 -30.42 17.12
C HIS A 113 -12.65 -30.42 15.76
N ARG A 114 -11.88 -31.49 15.51
CA ARG A 114 -11.40 -31.85 14.16
C ARG A 114 -12.57 -31.93 13.19
N VAL A 115 -12.56 -31.07 12.17
CA VAL A 115 -13.39 -31.26 10.96
C VAL A 115 -12.49 -31.92 9.92
N ASP A 116 -12.79 -33.17 9.56
CA ASP A 116 -12.05 -33.90 8.54
C ASP A 116 -12.25 -33.25 7.16
N ILE A 117 -11.19 -32.66 6.59
CA ILE A 117 -11.21 -32.09 5.24
C ILE A 117 -10.90 -33.20 4.23
N GLY A 118 -11.92 -33.98 3.86
CA GLY A 118 -11.84 -35.09 2.91
C GLY A 118 -11.74 -34.70 1.43
N TRP A 119 -10.92 -33.70 1.04
CA TRP A 119 -10.85 -33.27 -0.37
C TRP A 119 -9.56 -33.63 -1.14
N THR A 120 -8.54 -34.24 -0.54
CA THR A 120 -7.28 -34.54 -1.25
C THR A 120 -7.08 -35.98 -1.75
N LEU A 121 -8.12 -36.81 -1.87
CA LEU A 121 -7.97 -38.18 -2.44
C LEU A 121 -8.51 -38.39 -3.87
N SER A 122 -9.14 -37.41 -4.52
CA SER A 122 -9.67 -37.61 -5.89
C SER A 122 -8.80 -37.13 -7.04
N GLN A 123 -7.65 -36.48 -6.81
CA GLN A 123 -6.82 -35.98 -7.93
C GLN A 123 -5.78 -36.98 -8.47
N GLN A 124 -5.50 -38.09 -7.79
CA GLN A 124 -4.50 -39.07 -8.27
C GLN A 124 -5.06 -40.15 -9.21
N ALA A 125 -6.38 -40.28 -9.37
CA ALA A 125 -6.97 -41.33 -10.22
C ALA A 125 -7.09 -40.97 -11.71
N VAL A 126 -6.96 -39.70 -12.10
CA VAL A 126 -7.21 -39.26 -13.49
C VAL A 126 -5.93 -39.24 -14.35
N ALA A 127 -4.74 -39.25 -13.74
CA ALA A 127 -3.47 -39.10 -14.48
C ALA A 127 -2.87 -40.42 -15.02
N SER A 128 -3.34 -41.60 -14.58
CA SER A 128 -2.73 -42.90 -14.96
C SER A 128 -3.42 -43.63 -16.12
N ALA A 129 -4.56 -43.13 -16.64
CA ALA A 129 -5.31 -43.77 -17.71
C ALA A 129 -4.99 -43.25 -19.14
N ALA A 130 -4.27 -42.13 -19.28
CA ALA A 130 -4.12 -41.44 -20.57
C ALA A 130 -2.87 -41.81 -21.40
N ASN A 131 -1.97 -42.68 -20.94
CA ASN A 131 -0.71 -42.98 -21.65
C ASN A 131 -0.56 -44.45 -22.08
N ARG A 132 -1.61 -45.02 -22.69
CA ARG A 132 -1.53 -46.25 -23.49
C ARG A 132 -2.48 -46.12 -24.68
N ASN A 133 -2.01 -45.46 -25.75
CA ASN A 133 -2.37 -45.74 -27.15
C ASN A 133 -1.83 -44.64 -28.08
N GLY A 134 -0.76 -44.94 -28.81
CA GLY A 134 -0.25 -44.12 -29.90
C GLY A 134 0.86 -44.88 -30.61
N ARG A 135 0.52 -45.45 -31.78
CA ARG A 135 1.39 -46.20 -32.69
C ARG A 135 2.52 -45.35 -33.24
#